data_AF-A0A3N5I5W1-F1
#
_entry.id   AF-A0A3N5I5W1-F1
#
_cell.length_a   1.000
_cell.length_b   1.000
_cell.length_c   1.000
_cell.angle_alpha   90.00
_cell.angle_beta   90.00
_cell.angle_gamma   90.00
#
_symmetry.space_group_name_H-M   'P 1'
#
loop_
_entity.id
_entity.type
_entity.pdbx_description
1 polymer ?
#
loop_
_entity_poly.entity_id
_entity_poly.type
_entity_poly.pdbx_seq_one_letter_code
_entity_poly.pdbx_strand_id
1 'polypeptide(L)'
;MTANPSKRSGPSIRCWSAAPKSCSNKANRSFSRRRFISATRYTEVAKRPHSSSPRPLLPSTAMPRPGLMFRVLASIAGLTTILAAEQPPSPVVPSDVAVEAVDYLRDVKPLLRSRCVSCHGPLNHEAGLRLDAATAIRRGADEGAVVVAGNPAASRMMARVRTHDPDQRMPPTGAALNDRELAILETWIRTGAVAPSGEKLALSPRDHWAFQPLRAIDVPTVRDADWPRNAIDRFAMAKLESRSWSPSPAASPRQLLRRVYLDLIGLPPTPQEQSQWLNDLAASAEPLEMPAALPDAVAVSAVDRWYERLVRDLLARPAHGERYARHWLDVVRYADSNGYERDAAKPEVWRYRDYVIRAFNEDVPFDRFVLEQIAGDELEDADGESMVATGFHRLGPWDDEPADF
;
A
#
# COMPACT_ATOMS: atom_id res chain seq x y z
N MET A 1 5.71 22.21 -82.06
CA MET A 1 7.18 22.03 -82.05
C MET A 1 7.56 21.14 -80.86
N THR A 2 8.76 20.57 -80.91
CA THR A 2 9.50 19.83 -79.85
C THR A 2 9.20 20.25 -78.40
N ALA A 3 9.14 19.36 -77.39
CA ALA A 3 9.39 17.91 -77.34
C ALA A 3 8.61 17.17 -76.22
N ASN A 4 8.80 15.85 -76.10
CA ASN A 4 8.13 14.84 -75.27
C ASN A 4 9.19 13.76 -74.91
N PRO A 5 9.09 12.85 -73.90
CA PRO A 5 8.07 12.59 -72.86
C PRO A 5 8.70 12.78 -71.42
N SER A 6 8.51 12.03 -70.31
CA SER A 6 7.81 10.75 -69.98
C SER A 6 7.60 10.55 -68.45
N LYS A 7 6.48 9.86 -68.10
CA LYS A 7 6.29 8.71 -67.16
C LYS A 7 7.33 8.47 -66.03
N ARG A 8 6.99 8.03 -64.80
CA ARG A 8 5.79 7.42 -64.16
C ARG A 8 5.49 8.16 -62.84
N SER A 9 4.29 8.33 -62.27
CA SER A 9 3.09 7.50 -62.08
C SER A 9 3.20 6.40 -61.00
N GLY A 10 2.79 6.74 -59.76
CA GLY A 10 2.50 5.83 -58.64
C GLY A 10 1.24 6.32 -57.88
N PRO A 11 0.37 5.45 -57.30
CA PRO A 11 -1.04 5.80 -57.11
C PRO A 11 -1.50 6.11 -55.67
N SER A 12 -2.70 6.69 -55.59
CA SER A 12 -3.45 7.08 -54.39
C SER A 12 -4.24 5.94 -53.72
N ILE A 13 -4.63 6.14 -52.46
CA ILE A 13 -6.00 5.95 -51.90
C ILE A 13 -5.92 6.37 -50.42
N ARG A 14 -6.85 7.05 -49.75
CA ARG A 14 -7.98 7.98 -50.01
C ARG A 14 -8.66 8.12 -48.64
N CYS A 15 -9.01 9.33 -48.20
CA CYS A 15 -9.73 9.51 -46.93
C CYS A 15 -11.17 8.95 -47.00
N TRP A 16 -11.77 8.65 -45.85
CA TRP A 16 -13.22 8.54 -45.67
C TRP A 16 -13.70 9.48 -44.57
N SER A 17 -14.78 10.21 -44.83
CA SER A 17 -15.46 11.07 -43.86
C SER A 17 -16.93 11.20 -44.24
N ALA A 18 -17.84 10.98 -43.29
CA ALA A 18 -19.25 11.36 -43.38
C ALA A 18 -19.92 11.30 -42.00
N ALA A 19 -20.68 12.34 -41.68
CA ALA A 19 -21.82 12.29 -40.76
C ALA A 19 -23.04 12.83 -41.54
N PRO A 20 -24.28 12.50 -41.12
CA PRO A 20 -25.23 13.61 -41.02
C PRO A 20 -26.31 13.51 -39.92
N LYS A 21 -26.57 14.67 -39.29
CA LYS A 21 -27.90 15.25 -38.99
C LYS A 21 -28.90 14.49 -38.09
N SER A 22 -28.96 14.96 -36.84
CA SER A 22 -30.15 15.52 -36.15
C SER A 22 -31.56 14.97 -36.43
N CYS A 23 -32.27 14.61 -35.35
CA CYS A 23 -33.71 14.80 -35.23
C CYS A 23 -34.04 15.38 -33.84
N SER A 24 -35.12 16.16 -33.72
CA SER A 24 -35.47 16.90 -32.50
C SER A 24 -36.70 16.31 -31.78
N ASN A 25 -36.77 16.48 -30.46
CA ASN A 25 -38.08 16.57 -29.79
C ASN A 25 -38.01 17.37 -28.47
N LYS A 26 -39.16 17.87 -28.00
CA LYS A 26 -39.29 18.76 -26.82
C LYS A 26 -40.11 18.13 -25.69
N ALA A 27 -39.53 18.00 -24.50
CA ALA A 27 -40.23 18.01 -23.20
C ALA A 27 -39.22 18.49 -22.12
N ASN A 28 -39.35 19.60 -21.39
CA ASN A 28 -40.47 20.33 -20.74
C ASN A 28 -40.78 19.82 -19.32
N ARG A 29 -40.40 20.64 -18.31
CA ARG A 29 -40.68 20.53 -16.85
C ARG A 29 -39.96 19.37 -16.13
N SER A 30 -39.56 19.50 -14.85
CA SER A 30 -39.52 20.69 -13.97
C SER A 30 -38.50 20.48 -12.83
N PHE A 31 -37.69 21.48 -12.51
CA PHE A 31 -36.73 21.41 -11.41
C PHE A 31 -37.43 21.63 -10.06
N SER A 32 -37.77 20.55 -9.37
CA SER A 32 -38.55 20.58 -8.13
C SER A 32 -37.67 20.89 -6.91
N ARG A 33 -37.90 22.05 -6.28
CA ARG A 33 -37.30 22.38 -4.98
C ARG A 33 -37.81 21.45 -3.88
N ARG A 34 -36.93 20.64 -3.29
CA ARG A 34 -37.11 20.10 -1.93
C ARG A 34 -36.21 20.95 -1.02
N ARG A 35 -36.76 21.93 -0.30
CA ARG A 35 -37.23 21.77 1.09
C ARG A 35 -36.16 21.11 1.97
N PHE A 36 -35.19 21.92 2.42
CA PHE A 36 -34.53 21.68 3.69
C PHE A 36 -35.61 21.58 4.79
N ILE A 37 -35.50 20.58 5.65
CA ILE A 37 -36.24 20.52 6.91
C ILE A 37 -35.31 21.10 7.96
N SER A 38 -35.74 22.17 8.63
CA SER A 38 -34.98 22.74 9.75
C SER A 38 -35.11 21.83 10.97
N ALA A 39 -33.98 21.33 11.46
CA ALA A 39 -33.85 20.91 12.85
C ALA A 39 -33.39 22.12 13.66
N THR A 40 -34.14 22.50 14.70
CA THR A 40 -33.74 23.59 15.60
C THR A 40 -33.86 23.13 17.05
N ARG A 41 -32.93 23.60 17.90
CA ARG A 41 -32.91 23.55 19.38
C ARG A 41 -32.29 22.31 20.03
N TYR A 42 -31.90 22.56 21.29
CA TYR A 42 -31.09 21.74 22.21
C TYR A 42 -29.60 21.69 21.82
N THR A 43 -28.64 21.93 22.72
CA THR A 43 -28.72 22.13 24.19
C THR A 43 -28.02 23.41 24.67
N GLU A 44 -28.44 23.94 25.83
CA GLU A 44 -27.56 24.76 26.67
C GLU A 44 -26.55 23.83 27.36
N VAL A 45 -25.26 24.19 27.35
CA VAL A 45 -24.22 23.46 28.11
C VAL A 45 -23.78 24.31 29.31
N ALA A 46 -24.11 23.84 30.50
CA ALA A 46 -23.79 24.54 31.75
C ALA A 46 -22.28 24.46 32.08
N LYS A 47 -21.62 25.62 32.19
CA LYS A 47 -20.21 25.69 32.63
C LYS A 47 -20.04 25.19 34.07
N ARG A 48 -19.00 24.38 34.31
CA ARG A 48 -18.38 24.18 35.63
C ARG A 48 -16.85 24.31 35.51
N PRO A 49 -16.15 24.83 36.54
CA PRO A 49 -14.74 25.20 36.41
C PRO A 49 -13.78 24.04 36.68
N HIS A 50 -12.63 24.05 36.00
CA HIS A 50 -11.48 23.23 36.40
C HIS A 50 -10.76 23.85 37.60
N SER A 51 -10.41 23.04 38.60
CA SER A 51 -9.49 23.40 39.68
C SER A 51 -8.10 22.84 39.38
N SER A 52 -7.15 23.71 39.02
CA SER A 52 -5.75 23.35 38.82
C SER A 52 -4.93 23.53 40.10
N SER A 53 -4.08 22.54 40.41
CA SER A 53 -3.04 22.66 41.44
C SER A 53 -1.76 21.97 40.97
N PRO A 54 -0.62 22.68 40.90
CA PRO A 54 0.63 22.11 40.38
C PRO A 54 1.36 21.27 41.43
N ARG A 55 2.10 20.25 41.00
CA ARG A 55 3.11 19.56 41.80
C ARG A 55 4.52 20.10 41.46
N PRO A 56 5.45 20.15 42.43
CA PRO A 56 6.80 20.68 42.22
C PRO A 56 7.73 19.69 41.51
N LEU A 57 8.75 20.23 40.84
CA LEU A 57 9.85 19.50 40.21
C LEU A 57 10.98 19.21 41.23
N LEU A 58 11.78 18.17 40.97
CA LEU A 58 13.02 17.89 41.67
C LEU A 58 14.25 18.26 40.81
N PRO A 59 15.39 18.63 41.41
CA PRO A 59 16.56 19.13 40.67
C PRO A 59 17.40 18.01 40.05
N SER A 60 18.01 18.32 38.90
CA SER A 60 18.98 17.46 38.21
C SER A 60 20.40 17.65 38.75
N THR A 61 21.21 16.59 38.78
CA THR A 61 22.62 16.61 39.18
C THR A 61 23.54 16.34 37.98
N ALA A 62 24.58 17.15 37.82
CA ALA A 62 25.53 17.05 36.72
C ALA A 62 26.69 16.06 37.04
N MET A 63 27.30 15.50 35.99
CA MET A 63 28.58 14.78 36.07
C MET A 63 29.60 15.30 35.02
N PRO A 64 30.92 15.19 35.29
CA PRO A 64 31.95 15.94 34.55
C PRO A 64 32.63 15.17 33.41
N ARG A 65 33.31 15.93 32.53
CA ARG A 65 34.22 15.43 31.48
C ARG A 65 35.61 15.07 32.06
N PRO A 66 36.27 13.98 31.60
CA PRO A 66 37.73 13.85 31.62
C PRO A 66 38.36 14.44 30.34
N GLY A 67 39.68 14.63 30.30
CA GLY A 67 40.36 15.15 29.10
C GLY A 67 41.87 14.87 29.00
N LEU A 68 42.33 14.88 27.74
CA LEU A 68 43.66 15.15 27.16
C LEU A 68 44.96 14.56 27.77
N MET A 69 45.92 14.32 26.85
CA MET A 69 47.35 13.96 27.05
C MET A 69 47.61 12.46 27.31
N PHE A 70 48.74 11.87 26.88
CA PHE A 70 50.06 12.44 26.51
C PHE A 70 50.58 12.00 25.12
N ARG A 71 51.59 12.72 24.61
CA ARG A 71 52.41 12.35 23.43
C ARG A 71 53.74 11.72 23.88
N VAL A 72 54.23 10.72 23.15
CA VAL A 72 55.66 10.34 23.13
C VAL A 72 56.09 10.06 21.69
N LEU A 73 57.26 10.59 21.31
CA LEU A 73 57.99 10.28 20.07
C LEU A 73 59.37 9.77 20.47
N ALA A 74 59.85 8.72 19.80
CA ALA A 74 61.24 8.27 19.88
C ALA A 74 61.66 7.68 18.53
N SER A 75 62.79 8.15 18.00
CA SER A 75 63.29 7.78 16.67
C SER A 75 64.40 6.74 16.78
N ILE A 76 64.41 5.74 15.89
CA ILE A 76 65.59 4.93 15.58
C ILE A 76 65.70 4.86 14.05
N ALA A 77 66.92 4.99 13.52
CA ALA A 77 67.19 5.00 12.09
C ALA A 77 68.36 4.07 11.74
N GLY A 78 68.30 3.48 10.55
CA GLY A 78 69.46 2.96 9.82
C GLY A 78 69.89 1.52 10.13
N LEU A 79 69.48 0.59 9.27
CA LEU A 79 70.44 -0.28 8.56
C LEU A 79 69.78 -0.87 7.29
N THR A 80 70.30 -0.57 6.11
CA THR A 80 69.80 -1.06 4.83
C THR A 80 70.82 -1.97 4.15
N THR A 81 70.80 -3.26 4.52
CA THR A 81 71.51 -4.32 3.80
C THR A 81 70.73 -4.69 2.53
N ILE A 82 71.36 -4.54 1.37
CA ILE A 82 70.80 -4.98 0.09
C ILE A 82 71.01 -6.50 -0.03
N LEU A 83 69.98 -7.28 0.29
CA LEU A 83 69.86 -8.64 -0.22
C LEU A 83 69.16 -8.57 -1.58
N ALA A 84 69.83 -9.07 -2.63
CA ALA A 84 69.18 -9.37 -3.89
C ALA A 84 68.27 -10.59 -3.68
N ALA A 85 66.97 -10.36 -3.59
CA ALA A 85 65.99 -11.45 -3.54
C ALA A 85 65.75 -11.96 -4.97
N GLU A 86 66.09 -13.23 -5.22
CA GLU A 86 65.66 -13.93 -6.43
C GLU A 86 64.14 -13.91 -6.50
N GLN A 87 63.57 -13.41 -7.61
CA GLN A 87 62.13 -13.43 -7.78
C GLN A 87 61.67 -14.89 -7.97
N PRO A 88 60.76 -15.42 -7.12
CA PRO A 88 60.14 -16.70 -7.43
C PRO A 88 59.35 -16.56 -8.74
N PRO A 89 59.30 -17.62 -9.58
CA PRO A 89 58.55 -17.57 -10.83
C PRO A 89 57.08 -17.24 -10.54
N SER A 90 56.51 -16.30 -11.30
CA SER A 90 55.12 -15.88 -11.16
C SER A 90 54.18 -17.10 -11.16
N PRO A 91 53.22 -17.20 -10.23
CA PRO A 91 52.31 -18.32 -10.17
C PRO A 91 51.48 -18.35 -11.47
N VAL A 92 51.64 -19.42 -12.25
CA VAL A 92 50.80 -19.70 -13.41
C VAL A 92 49.42 -20.06 -12.88
N VAL A 93 48.52 -19.07 -12.83
CA VAL A 93 47.12 -19.26 -12.42
C VAL A 93 46.46 -20.22 -13.42
N PRO A 94 45.94 -21.38 -12.99
CA PRO A 94 45.21 -22.26 -13.89
C PRO A 94 43.92 -21.58 -14.36
N SER A 95 43.73 -21.46 -15.67
CA SER A 95 42.57 -20.80 -16.29
C SER A 95 41.27 -21.62 -16.23
N ASP A 96 41.09 -22.44 -15.20
CA ASP A 96 39.87 -23.18 -14.89
C ASP A 96 39.22 -22.59 -13.63
N VAL A 97 38.59 -21.42 -13.79
CA VAL A 97 37.56 -20.99 -12.86
C VAL A 97 36.35 -21.88 -13.10
N ALA A 98 36.24 -22.95 -12.32
CA ALA A 98 35.04 -23.78 -12.28
C ALA A 98 33.84 -22.86 -11.97
N VAL A 99 33.01 -22.62 -12.99
CA VAL A 99 31.91 -21.65 -12.90
C VAL A 99 30.88 -22.19 -11.91
N GLU A 100 30.89 -21.62 -10.71
CA GLU A 100 29.91 -21.90 -9.67
C GLU A 100 28.50 -21.79 -10.27
N ALA A 101 27.65 -22.78 -10.01
CA ALA A 101 26.37 -22.91 -10.70
C ALA A 101 25.53 -21.62 -10.55
N VAL A 102 25.34 -20.91 -11.67
CA VAL A 102 24.64 -19.63 -11.71
C VAL A 102 23.17 -19.86 -11.42
N ASP A 103 22.69 -19.32 -10.30
CA ASP A 103 21.30 -19.40 -9.89
C ASP A 103 20.52 -18.15 -10.30
N TYR A 104 19.27 -18.36 -10.71
CA TYR A 104 18.42 -17.27 -11.17
C TYR A 104 18.05 -16.29 -10.05
N LEU A 105 17.79 -16.76 -8.83
CA LEU A 105 17.37 -15.91 -7.72
C LEU A 105 18.54 -15.21 -7.02
N ARG A 106 19.69 -15.89 -6.91
CA ARG A 106 20.92 -15.38 -6.30
C ARG A 106 21.69 -14.41 -7.20
N ASP A 107 21.86 -14.75 -8.48
CA ASP A 107 22.83 -14.07 -9.35
C ASP A 107 22.15 -13.24 -10.45
N VAL A 108 21.22 -13.86 -11.19
CA VAL A 108 20.64 -13.27 -12.41
C VAL A 108 19.59 -12.21 -12.08
N LYS A 109 18.64 -12.51 -11.19
CA LYS A 109 17.53 -11.62 -10.87
C LYS A 109 17.99 -10.33 -10.16
N PRO A 110 18.95 -10.33 -9.23
CA PRO A 110 19.50 -9.08 -8.68
C PRO A 110 20.21 -8.24 -9.74
N LEU A 111 20.93 -8.87 -10.68
CA LEU A 111 21.60 -8.20 -11.80
C LEU A 111 20.59 -7.54 -12.76
N LEU A 112 19.54 -8.26 -13.18
CA LEU A 112 18.48 -7.68 -14.01
C LEU A 112 17.74 -6.56 -13.26
N ARG A 113 17.50 -6.72 -11.95
CA ARG A 113 16.87 -5.70 -11.11
C ARG A 113 17.71 -4.41 -11.02
N SER A 114 19.03 -4.51 -10.94
CA SER A 114 19.92 -3.34 -10.81
C SER A 114 20.30 -2.69 -12.14
N ARG A 115 20.36 -3.44 -13.24
CA ARG A 115 20.82 -2.94 -14.55
C ARG A 115 19.73 -2.72 -15.59
N CYS A 116 18.56 -3.35 -15.45
CA CYS A 116 17.57 -3.44 -16.54
C CYS A 116 16.14 -3.01 -16.17
N VAL A 117 15.68 -3.29 -14.93
CA VAL A 117 14.27 -3.13 -14.54
C VAL A 117 13.80 -1.66 -14.45
N SER A 118 14.72 -0.69 -14.47
CA SER A 118 14.41 0.74 -14.61
C SER A 118 13.78 1.09 -15.98
N CYS A 119 14.25 0.45 -17.06
CA CYS A 119 13.77 0.65 -18.44
C CYS A 119 12.90 -0.49 -18.96
N HIS A 120 13.02 -1.68 -18.34
CA HIS A 120 12.33 -2.92 -18.76
C HIS A 120 11.62 -3.60 -17.57
N GLY A 121 10.71 -2.88 -16.91
CA GLY A 121 10.01 -3.29 -15.69
C GLY A 121 8.54 -2.83 -15.61
N PRO A 122 7.92 -2.83 -14.41
CA PRO A 122 6.50 -2.56 -14.24
C PRO A 122 6.06 -1.11 -14.45
N LEU A 123 6.99 -0.15 -14.43
CA LEU A 123 6.72 1.29 -14.59
C LEU A 123 7.08 1.82 -15.99
N ASN A 124 8.15 1.29 -16.59
CA ASN A 124 8.62 1.60 -17.94
C ASN A 124 9.07 0.29 -18.60
N HIS A 125 8.70 0.06 -19.86
CA HIS A 125 9.04 -1.16 -20.60
C HIS A 125 9.32 -0.84 -22.07
N GLU A 126 10.48 -0.25 -22.31
CA GLU A 126 10.98 0.13 -23.63
C GLU A 126 10.99 -1.08 -24.60
N ALA A 127 10.56 -0.85 -25.84
CA ALA A 127 10.34 -1.89 -26.87
C ALA A 127 9.44 -3.07 -26.43
N GLY A 128 8.49 -2.82 -25.51
CA GLY A 128 7.57 -3.82 -24.97
C GLY A 128 8.23 -4.84 -24.04
N LEU A 129 9.52 -4.67 -23.75
CA LEU A 129 10.34 -5.65 -23.05
C LEU A 129 10.23 -5.52 -21.54
N ARG A 130 10.05 -6.67 -20.88
CA ARG A 130 9.99 -6.83 -19.43
C ARG A 130 11.05 -7.83 -18.98
N LEU A 131 11.90 -7.43 -18.03
CA LEU A 131 13.04 -8.21 -17.53
C LEU A 131 12.97 -8.45 -16.00
N ASP A 132 11.87 -8.05 -15.34
CA ASP A 132 11.64 -8.20 -13.90
C ASP A 132 11.17 -9.60 -13.46
N ALA A 133 10.74 -10.45 -14.39
CA ALA A 133 10.33 -11.83 -14.15
C ALA A 133 10.61 -12.73 -15.36
N ALA A 134 11.02 -13.97 -15.14
CA ALA A 134 11.39 -14.93 -16.17
C ALA A 134 10.24 -15.32 -17.11
N THR A 135 9.00 -15.22 -16.66
CA THR A 135 7.80 -15.34 -17.50
C THR A 135 7.73 -14.26 -18.58
N ALA A 136 8.14 -13.04 -18.24
CA ALA A 136 8.23 -11.91 -19.15
C ALA A 136 9.48 -11.99 -20.06
N ILE A 137 10.63 -12.39 -19.53
CA ILE A 137 11.86 -12.58 -20.32
C ILE A 137 11.64 -13.60 -21.45
N ARG A 138 10.92 -14.69 -21.16
CA ARG A 138 10.54 -15.71 -22.16
C ARG A 138 9.50 -15.23 -23.17
N ARG A 139 8.67 -14.23 -22.83
CA ARG A 139 7.76 -13.58 -23.80
C ARG A 139 8.55 -12.71 -24.78
N GLY A 140 9.59 -12.04 -24.30
CA GLY A 140 10.42 -11.14 -25.10
C GLY A 140 9.83 -9.74 -25.27
N ALA A 141 10.26 -9.10 -26.36
CA ALA A 141 9.93 -7.73 -26.78
C ALA A 141 8.87 -7.75 -27.90
N ASP A 142 8.44 -6.58 -28.36
CA ASP A 142 7.51 -6.45 -29.51
C ASP A 142 8.10 -7.06 -30.80
N GLU A 143 9.42 -7.04 -30.93
CA GLU A 143 10.19 -7.64 -32.03
C GLU A 143 10.56 -9.13 -31.78
N GLY A 144 9.98 -9.77 -30.76
CA GLY A 144 10.14 -11.19 -30.46
C GLY A 144 11.17 -11.53 -29.37
N ALA A 145 11.74 -12.73 -29.46
CA ALA A 145 12.56 -13.33 -28.41
C ALA A 145 13.86 -12.56 -28.13
N VAL A 146 14.08 -12.19 -26.87
CA VAL A 146 15.29 -11.45 -26.42
C VAL A 146 16.32 -12.39 -25.80
N VAL A 147 15.89 -13.53 -25.27
CA VAL A 147 16.74 -14.63 -24.78
C VAL A 147 16.36 -15.91 -25.52
N VAL A 148 17.36 -16.62 -26.03
CA VAL A 148 17.25 -17.93 -26.67
C VAL A 148 17.95 -18.94 -25.76
N ALA A 149 17.16 -19.75 -25.05
CA ALA A 149 17.66 -20.75 -24.11
C ALA A 149 18.67 -21.70 -24.79
N GLY A 150 19.82 -21.91 -24.13
CA GLY A 150 20.94 -22.70 -24.64
C GLY A 150 21.84 -21.97 -25.64
N ASN A 151 21.47 -20.79 -26.15
CA ASN A 151 22.22 -20.09 -27.20
C ASN A 151 22.43 -18.59 -26.88
N PRO A 152 23.51 -18.23 -26.16
CA PRO A 152 23.89 -16.84 -25.91
C PRO A 152 24.17 -16.03 -27.19
N ALA A 153 24.72 -16.66 -28.24
CA ALA A 153 25.06 -15.97 -29.49
C ALA A 153 23.82 -15.55 -30.30
N ALA A 154 22.75 -16.35 -30.26
CA ALA A 154 21.44 -15.99 -30.82
C ALA A 154 20.59 -15.11 -29.88
N SER A 155 21.02 -14.88 -28.64
CA SER A 155 20.26 -14.10 -27.66
C SER A 155 20.51 -12.60 -27.84
N ARG A 156 19.50 -11.88 -28.32
CA ARG A 156 19.57 -10.43 -28.55
C ARG A 156 19.97 -9.62 -27.32
N MET A 157 19.64 -10.11 -26.11
CA MET A 157 20.15 -9.57 -24.84
C MET A 157 21.68 -9.46 -24.85
N MET A 158 22.39 -10.53 -25.22
CA MET A 158 23.87 -10.57 -25.21
C MET A 158 24.46 -9.62 -26.24
N ALA A 159 23.87 -9.50 -27.43
CA ALA A 159 24.30 -8.52 -28.43
C ALA A 159 24.17 -7.07 -27.92
N ARG A 160 23.06 -6.76 -27.23
CA ARG A 160 22.80 -5.42 -26.67
C ARG A 160 23.69 -5.07 -25.48
N VAL A 161 24.03 -6.01 -24.60
CA VAL A 161 24.95 -5.73 -23.46
C VAL A 161 26.44 -5.80 -23.81
N ARG A 162 26.79 -6.36 -24.99
CA ARG A 162 28.20 -6.45 -25.47
C ARG A 162 28.60 -5.38 -26.48
N THR A 163 27.66 -4.70 -27.14
CA THR A 163 28.02 -3.67 -28.13
C THR A 163 28.58 -2.39 -27.47
N HIS A 164 29.52 -1.73 -28.15
CA HIS A 164 30.06 -0.43 -27.75
C HIS A 164 29.39 0.74 -28.50
N ASP A 165 28.51 0.46 -29.45
CA ASP A 165 27.70 1.45 -30.16
C ASP A 165 26.73 2.15 -29.17
N PRO A 166 26.85 3.48 -28.97
CA PRO A 166 26.05 4.21 -27.98
C PRO A 166 24.55 4.19 -28.28
N ASP A 167 24.15 4.12 -29.55
CA ASP A 167 22.73 4.09 -29.95
C ASP A 167 22.12 2.68 -29.79
N GLN A 168 22.96 1.68 -29.51
CA GLN A 168 22.52 0.28 -29.40
C GLN A 168 22.84 -0.41 -28.07
N ARG A 169 23.76 0.11 -27.25
CA ARG A 169 24.21 -0.51 -26.01
C ARG A 169 23.15 -0.49 -24.92
N MET A 170 23.09 -1.59 -24.15
CA MET A 170 22.34 -1.69 -22.90
C MET A 170 23.29 -1.92 -21.71
N PRO A 171 23.18 -1.17 -20.59
CA PRO A 171 22.32 -0.01 -20.41
C PRO A 171 22.76 1.19 -21.27
N PRO A 172 21.81 2.04 -21.70
CA PRO A 172 22.10 3.20 -22.56
C PRO A 172 22.77 4.34 -21.78
N THR A 173 22.61 4.37 -20.46
CA THR A 173 23.23 5.35 -19.55
C THR A 173 23.97 4.64 -18.41
N GLY A 174 24.99 5.30 -17.86
CA GLY A 174 25.81 4.75 -16.77
C GLY A 174 26.86 3.73 -17.23
N ALA A 175 27.34 2.93 -16.29
CA ALA A 175 28.38 1.92 -16.53
C ALA A 175 27.83 0.73 -17.36
N ALA A 176 28.68 0.18 -18.24
CA ALA A 176 28.43 -1.11 -18.87
C ALA A 176 28.42 -2.24 -17.81
N LEU A 177 27.90 -3.41 -18.19
CA LEU A 177 28.10 -4.62 -17.40
C LEU A 177 29.58 -4.99 -17.43
N ASN A 178 30.15 -5.34 -16.27
CA ASN A 178 31.50 -5.87 -16.18
C ASN A 178 31.56 -7.36 -16.57
N ASP A 179 32.77 -7.91 -16.73
CA ASP A 179 32.97 -9.28 -17.20
C ASP A 179 32.26 -10.34 -16.36
N ARG A 180 32.15 -10.15 -15.03
CA ARG A 180 31.40 -11.06 -14.14
C ARG A 180 29.90 -10.97 -14.39
N GLU A 181 29.36 -9.77 -14.58
CA GLU A 181 27.94 -9.56 -14.90
C GLU A 181 27.59 -10.15 -16.28
N LEU A 182 28.47 -9.99 -17.27
CA LEU A 182 28.34 -10.61 -18.59
C LEU A 182 28.42 -12.14 -18.51
N ALA A 183 29.36 -12.69 -17.73
CA ALA A 183 29.53 -14.14 -17.55
C ALA A 183 28.35 -14.81 -16.81
N ILE A 184 27.70 -14.10 -15.87
CA ILE A 184 26.47 -14.54 -15.21
C ILE A 184 25.35 -14.69 -16.26
N LEU A 185 25.08 -13.65 -17.06
CA LEU A 185 24.03 -13.70 -18.09
C LEU A 185 24.32 -14.75 -19.16
N GLU A 186 25.55 -14.80 -19.68
CA GLU A 186 25.94 -15.79 -20.69
C GLU A 186 25.82 -17.22 -20.17
N THR A 187 26.26 -17.49 -18.94
CA THR A 187 26.18 -18.83 -18.36
C THR A 187 24.74 -19.23 -18.09
N TRP A 188 23.92 -18.34 -17.53
CA TRP A 188 22.49 -18.59 -17.32
C TRP A 188 21.75 -18.90 -18.62
N ILE A 189 22.00 -18.13 -19.69
CA ILE A 189 21.40 -18.39 -21.00
C ILE A 189 21.87 -19.74 -21.55
N ARG A 190 23.19 -20.01 -21.49
CA ARG A 190 23.84 -21.25 -21.94
C ARG A 190 23.34 -22.50 -21.22
N THR A 191 23.02 -22.42 -19.93
CA THR A 191 22.41 -23.52 -19.15
C THR A 191 20.89 -23.63 -19.32
N GLY A 192 20.29 -22.89 -20.26
CA GLY A 192 18.88 -23.02 -20.66
C GLY A 192 17.96 -21.91 -20.14
N ALA A 193 18.49 -20.81 -19.62
CA ALA A 193 17.74 -19.71 -19.02
C ALA A 193 16.75 -20.17 -17.92
N VAL A 194 17.18 -21.15 -17.12
CA VAL A 194 16.37 -21.80 -16.07
C VAL A 194 15.97 -20.78 -15.01
N ALA A 195 14.72 -20.81 -14.59
CA ALA A 195 14.17 -19.97 -13.53
C ALA A 195 12.98 -20.68 -12.86
N PRO A 196 12.63 -20.37 -11.59
CA PRO A 196 11.53 -21.01 -10.89
C PRO A 196 10.18 -20.92 -11.62
N SER A 197 9.41 -22.01 -11.58
CA SER A 197 8.02 -22.01 -12.02
C SER A 197 7.15 -21.20 -11.05
N GLY A 198 6.16 -20.47 -11.57
CA GLY A 198 5.24 -19.68 -10.76
C GLY A 198 5.74 -18.30 -10.31
N GLU A 199 6.89 -17.83 -10.80
CA GLU A 199 7.30 -16.43 -10.59
C GLU A 199 6.24 -15.46 -11.17
N LYS A 200 5.67 -14.64 -10.27
CA LYS A 200 4.70 -13.60 -10.62
C LYS A 200 5.43 -12.39 -11.21
N LEU A 201 4.90 -11.88 -12.32
CA LEU A 201 5.29 -10.59 -12.87
C LEU A 201 5.05 -9.49 -11.83
N ALA A 202 5.95 -8.50 -11.73
CA ALA A 202 5.66 -7.34 -10.90
C ALA A 202 4.48 -6.55 -11.52
N LEU A 203 3.45 -6.30 -10.72
CA LEU A 203 2.37 -5.41 -11.10
C LEU A 203 2.88 -3.97 -11.18
N SER A 204 2.37 -3.18 -12.13
CA SER A 204 2.46 -1.73 -12.01
C SER A 204 1.68 -1.28 -10.77
N PRO A 205 2.07 -0.20 -10.08
CA PRO A 205 1.22 0.38 -9.04
C PRO A 205 -0.21 0.66 -9.53
N ARG A 206 -0.38 1.01 -10.82
CA ARG A 206 -1.70 1.18 -11.47
C ARG A 206 -2.53 -0.11 -11.56
N ASP A 207 -1.89 -1.28 -11.57
CA ASP A 207 -2.56 -2.58 -11.64
C ASP A 207 -2.98 -3.07 -10.24
N HIS A 208 -2.57 -2.38 -9.17
CA HIS A 208 -3.01 -2.71 -7.82
C HIS A 208 -4.53 -2.48 -7.68
N TRP A 209 -5.21 -3.45 -7.06
CA TRP A 209 -6.68 -3.55 -7.07
C TRP A 209 -7.41 -2.27 -6.62
N ALA A 210 -6.83 -1.52 -5.67
CA ALA A 210 -7.42 -0.29 -5.13
C ALA A 210 -7.42 0.91 -6.13
N PHE A 211 -6.67 0.83 -7.23
CA PHE A 211 -6.65 1.84 -8.29
C PHE A 211 -7.31 1.37 -9.60
N GLN A 212 -7.85 0.15 -9.60
CA GLN A 212 -8.64 -0.36 -10.72
C GLN A 212 -10.08 0.15 -10.61
N PRO A 213 -10.75 0.47 -11.74
CA PRO A 213 -12.15 0.86 -11.71
C PRO A 213 -13.00 -0.29 -11.16
N LEU A 214 -13.92 0.05 -10.24
CA LEU A 214 -14.91 -0.89 -9.73
C LEU A 214 -15.73 -1.45 -10.89
N ARG A 215 -15.96 -2.77 -10.86
CA ARG A 215 -16.73 -3.50 -11.87
C ARG A 215 -17.91 -4.16 -11.19
N ALA A 216 -19.05 -4.24 -11.86
CA ALA A 216 -20.10 -5.15 -11.45
C ALA A 216 -19.55 -6.58 -11.49
N ILE A 217 -19.84 -7.37 -10.46
CA ILE A 217 -19.48 -8.79 -10.37
C ILE A 217 -20.78 -9.54 -10.09
N ASP A 218 -21.10 -10.50 -10.94
CA ASP A 218 -22.29 -11.35 -10.75
C ASP A 218 -22.17 -12.15 -9.45
N VAL A 219 -23.21 -12.07 -8.62
CA VAL A 219 -23.24 -12.78 -7.33
C VAL A 219 -23.38 -14.29 -7.61
N PRO A 220 -22.47 -15.14 -7.10
CA PRO A 220 -22.45 -16.55 -7.51
C PRO A 220 -23.66 -17.31 -6.97
N THR A 221 -24.19 -18.18 -7.83
CA THR A 221 -25.11 -19.25 -7.42
C THR A 221 -24.37 -20.29 -6.60
N VAL A 222 -25.01 -20.76 -5.53
CA VAL A 222 -24.49 -21.71 -4.53
C VAL A 222 -25.51 -22.83 -4.31
N ARG A 223 -25.06 -24.01 -3.88
CA ARG A 223 -25.92 -25.15 -3.58
C ARG A 223 -26.57 -25.03 -2.20
N ASP A 224 -25.82 -24.53 -1.21
CA ASP A 224 -26.38 -24.09 0.07
C ASP A 224 -26.79 -22.61 -0.06
N ALA A 225 -28.09 -22.40 -0.26
CA ALA A 225 -28.70 -21.08 -0.39
C ALA A 225 -29.30 -20.55 0.92
N ASP A 226 -29.27 -21.35 2.00
CA ASP A 226 -29.91 -21.04 3.30
C ASP A 226 -28.92 -20.43 4.29
N TRP A 227 -27.64 -20.82 4.24
CA TRP A 227 -26.59 -20.20 5.05
C TRP A 227 -26.25 -18.74 4.67
N PRO A 228 -26.18 -18.34 3.37
CA PRO A 228 -25.83 -16.98 2.98
C PRO A 228 -26.94 -15.95 3.30
N ARG A 229 -26.62 -14.97 4.15
CA ARG A 229 -27.56 -13.92 4.59
C ARG A 229 -27.59 -12.72 3.66
N ASN A 230 -26.51 -12.50 2.91
CA ASN A 230 -26.35 -11.39 1.97
C ASN A 230 -25.52 -11.82 0.74
N ALA A 231 -25.30 -10.91 -0.20
CA ALA A 231 -24.55 -11.18 -1.43
C ALA A 231 -23.07 -11.55 -1.20
N ILE A 232 -22.40 -10.99 -0.20
CA ILE A 232 -21.00 -11.26 0.15
C ILE A 232 -20.85 -12.71 0.64
N ASP A 233 -21.79 -13.17 1.47
CA ASP A 233 -21.79 -14.54 2.00
C ASP A 233 -21.87 -15.59 0.88
N ARG A 234 -22.52 -15.27 -0.26
CA ARG A 234 -22.56 -16.17 -1.43
C ARG A 234 -21.18 -16.35 -2.07
N PHE A 235 -20.33 -15.31 -2.09
CA PHE A 235 -18.93 -15.46 -2.53
C PHE A 235 -18.11 -16.32 -1.56
N ALA A 236 -18.36 -16.21 -0.24
CA ALA A 236 -17.73 -17.06 0.75
C ALA A 236 -18.17 -18.52 0.61
N MET A 237 -19.49 -18.78 0.53
CA MET A 237 -20.05 -20.12 0.35
C MET A 237 -19.59 -20.76 -0.95
N ALA A 238 -19.62 -20.05 -2.08
CA ALA A 238 -19.10 -20.55 -3.35
C ALA A 238 -17.63 -21.01 -3.25
N LYS A 239 -16.82 -20.36 -2.39
CA LYS A 239 -15.42 -20.72 -2.17
C LYS A 239 -15.23 -21.92 -1.22
N LEU A 240 -16.13 -22.11 -0.26
CA LEU A 240 -16.19 -23.31 0.59
C LEU A 240 -16.64 -24.51 -0.25
N GLU A 241 -17.72 -24.35 -1.01
CA GLU A 241 -18.26 -25.35 -1.92
C GLU A 241 -17.26 -25.81 -2.98
N SER A 242 -16.48 -24.89 -3.58
CA SER A 242 -15.42 -25.24 -4.55
C SER A 242 -14.24 -26.01 -3.93
N ARG A 243 -14.27 -26.27 -2.62
CA ARG A 243 -13.28 -27.05 -1.85
C ARG A 243 -13.88 -28.22 -1.10
N SER A 244 -15.19 -28.47 -1.25
CA SER A 244 -15.97 -29.42 -0.44
C SER A 244 -15.83 -29.15 1.07
N TRP A 245 -15.79 -27.87 1.45
CA TRP A 245 -15.78 -27.42 2.84
C TRP A 245 -17.17 -26.92 3.23
N SER A 246 -17.52 -27.06 4.51
CA SER A 246 -18.74 -26.50 5.11
C SER A 246 -18.39 -25.29 5.99
N PRO A 247 -19.33 -24.36 6.23
CA PRO A 247 -19.14 -23.29 7.21
C PRO A 247 -18.91 -23.83 8.64
N SER A 248 -18.12 -23.10 9.43
CA SER A 248 -18.00 -23.36 10.87
C SER A 248 -19.33 -23.08 11.58
N PRO A 249 -19.65 -23.78 12.69
CA PRO A 249 -20.79 -23.46 13.53
C PRO A 249 -20.77 -22.01 14.02
N ALA A 250 -21.95 -21.40 14.16
CA ALA A 250 -22.08 -20.05 14.70
C ALA A 250 -21.55 -19.97 16.15
N ALA A 251 -20.91 -18.85 16.48
CA ALA A 251 -20.48 -18.58 17.85
C ALA A 251 -21.68 -18.37 18.78
N SER A 252 -21.58 -18.81 20.03
CA SER A 252 -22.69 -18.65 20.99
C SER A 252 -22.91 -17.17 21.35
N PRO A 253 -24.11 -16.76 21.79
CA PRO A 253 -24.37 -15.36 22.15
C PRO A 253 -23.39 -14.78 23.17
N ARG A 254 -22.93 -15.58 24.17
CA ARG A 254 -21.90 -15.15 25.12
C ARG A 254 -20.53 -14.93 24.47
N GLN A 255 -20.18 -15.70 23.43
CA GLN A 255 -18.95 -15.51 22.66
C GLN A 255 -19.05 -14.28 21.75
N LEU A 256 -20.18 -14.10 21.06
CA LEU A 256 -20.46 -12.91 20.24
C LEU A 256 -20.38 -11.64 21.10
N LEU A 257 -21.09 -11.62 22.24
CA LEU A 257 -21.09 -10.50 23.19
C LEU A 257 -19.68 -10.13 23.66
N ARG A 258 -18.85 -11.11 24.03
CA ARG A 258 -17.46 -10.84 24.45
C ARG A 258 -16.59 -10.30 23.30
N ARG A 259 -16.75 -10.81 22.08
CA ARG A 259 -15.98 -10.38 20.90
C ARG A 259 -16.32 -8.93 20.55
N VAL A 260 -17.58 -8.65 20.26
CA VAL A 260 -18.01 -7.33 19.77
C VAL A 260 -17.70 -6.19 20.74
N TYR A 261 -17.76 -6.43 22.05
CA TYR A 261 -17.30 -5.49 23.08
C TYR A 261 -15.78 -5.20 22.98
N LEU A 262 -14.94 -6.24 22.89
CA LEU A 262 -13.49 -6.09 22.77
C LEU A 262 -13.05 -5.51 21.42
N ASP A 263 -13.81 -5.81 20.36
CA ASP A 263 -13.54 -5.31 19.02
C ASP A 263 -13.91 -3.81 18.93
N LEU A 264 -15.16 -3.45 19.27
CA LEU A 264 -15.69 -2.10 19.09
C LEU A 264 -15.27 -1.08 20.16
N ILE A 265 -15.19 -1.47 21.45
CA ILE A 265 -14.84 -0.54 22.55
C ILE A 265 -13.59 -0.95 23.34
N GLY A 266 -12.88 -2.01 22.91
CA GLY A 266 -11.61 -2.45 23.54
C GLY A 266 -11.73 -3.10 24.93
N LEU A 267 -12.89 -3.04 25.58
CA LEU A 267 -13.13 -3.49 26.95
C LEU A 267 -14.10 -4.67 26.99
N PRO A 268 -13.93 -5.64 27.90
CA PRO A 268 -14.89 -6.74 28.06
C PRO A 268 -16.19 -6.25 28.73
N PRO A 269 -17.35 -6.89 28.45
CA PRO A 269 -18.62 -6.53 29.07
C PRO A 269 -18.62 -6.84 30.57
N THR A 270 -19.14 -5.93 31.39
CA THR A 270 -19.28 -6.14 32.84
C THR A 270 -20.24 -7.31 33.15
N PRO A 271 -20.18 -7.92 34.36
CA PRO A 271 -21.12 -8.99 34.73
C PRO A 271 -22.59 -8.57 34.67
N GLN A 272 -22.87 -7.28 34.93
CA GLN A 272 -24.21 -6.70 34.82
C GLN A 272 -24.66 -6.63 33.35
N GLU A 273 -23.84 -6.08 32.45
CA GLU A 273 -24.14 -6.03 31.02
C GLU A 273 -24.26 -7.43 30.41
N GLN A 274 -23.41 -8.37 30.81
CA GLN A 274 -23.54 -9.77 30.39
C GLN A 274 -24.87 -10.38 30.79
N SER A 275 -25.36 -10.08 31.99
CA SER A 275 -26.66 -10.56 32.47
C SER A 275 -27.80 -9.87 31.72
N GLN A 276 -27.73 -8.55 31.55
CA GLN A 276 -28.73 -7.76 30.84
C GLN A 276 -28.88 -8.17 29.37
N TRP A 277 -27.78 -8.24 28.61
CA TRP A 277 -27.83 -8.60 27.19
C TRP A 277 -28.27 -10.05 26.96
N LEU A 278 -27.88 -11.01 27.82
CA LEU A 278 -28.33 -12.40 27.68
C LEU A 278 -29.80 -12.58 28.09
N ASN A 279 -30.30 -11.79 29.06
CA ASN A 279 -31.72 -11.79 29.42
C ASN A 279 -32.58 -11.09 28.35
N ASP A 280 -32.09 -10.01 27.73
CA ASP A 280 -32.75 -9.36 26.57
C ASP A 280 -32.87 -10.32 25.38
N LEU A 281 -31.84 -11.13 25.10
CA LEU A 281 -31.94 -12.18 24.08
C LEU A 281 -32.97 -13.26 24.44
N ALA A 282 -33.03 -13.68 25.72
CA ALA A 282 -34.01 -14.67 26.17
C ALA A 282 -35.45 -14.13 26.12
N ALA A 283 -35.67 -12.84 26.42
CA ALA A 283 -36.97 -12.18 26.33
C ALA A 283 -37.39 -11.90 24.88
N SER A 284 -36.45 -11.57 23.99
CA SER A 284 -36.73 -11.31 22.56
C SER A 284 -36.84 -12.59 21.70
N ALA A 285 -37.11 -13.73 22.33
CA ALA A 285 -37.60 -14.95 21.70
C ALA A 285 -39.06 -14.85 21.24
N GLU A 286 -39.87 -13.96 21.84
CA GLU A 286 -41.21 -13.65 21.35
C GLU A 286 -41.17 -12.92 19.98
N PRO A 287 -42.10 -13.21 19.04
CA PRO A 287 -42.07 -12.59 17.72
C PRO A 287 -42.39 -11.10 17.75
N LEU A 288 -41.41 -10.26 17.42
CA LEU A 288 -41.66 -8.87 17.03
C LEU A 288 -42.24 -8.83 15.62
N GLU A 289 -43.38 -8.17 15.45
CA GLU A 289 -43.99 -7.93 14.12
C GLU A 289 -42.99 -7.21 13.20
N MET A 290 -42.80 -7.73 11.99
CA MET A 290 -41.88 -7.13 11.02
C MET A 290 -42.59 -6.07 10.19
N PRO A 291 -42.02 -4.85 10.03
CA PRO A 291 -42.52 -3.89 9.05
C PRO A 291 -42.38 -4.48 7.64
N ALA A 292 -43.35 -4.17 6.77
CA ALA A 292 -43.54 -4.92 5.53
C ALA A 292 -42.36 -4.79 4.54
N ALA A 293 -41.73 -5.94 4.28
CA ALA A 293 -40.97 -6.32 3.08
C ALA A 293 -40.10 -5.25 2.40
N LEU A 294 -38.79 -5.32 2.63
CA LEU A 294 -37.87 -5.27 1.51
C LEU A 294 -38.02 -6.57 0.69
N PRO A 295 -37.98 -6.52 -0.66
CA PRO A 295 -37.78 -7.75 -1.44
C PRO A 295 -36.43 -8.37 -1.07
N ASP A 296 -36.34 -9.70 -1.19
CA ASP A 296 -35.17 -10.53 -0.88
C ASP A 296 -34.70 -10.51 0.59
N ALA A 297 -35.52 -10.03 1.53
CA ALA A 297 -35.22 -10.06 2.97
C ALA A 297 -35.22 -11.50 3.54
N VAL A 298 -34.02 -12.01 3.84
CA VAL A 298 -33.81 -13.27 4.60
C VAL A 298 -34.44 -13.15 5.99
N ALA A 299 -35.01 -14.25 6.51
CA ALA A 299 -35.65 -14.28 7.81
C ALA A 299 -34.65 -14.00 8.97
N VAL A 300 -34.61 -12.76 9.43
CA VAL A 300 -33.72 -12.29 10.51
C VAL A 300 -34.08 -13.00 11.83
N SER A 301 -33.11 -13.67 12.46
CA SER A 301 -33.37 -14.38 13.73
C SER A 301 -33.43 -13.44 14.93
N ALA A 302 -33.92 -13.94 16.08
CA ALA A 302 -33.86 -13.20 17.34
C ALA A 302 -32.42 -12.83 17.75
N VAL A 303 -31.46 -13.73 17.50
CA VAL A 303 -30.03 -13.51 17.76
C VAL A 303 -29.49 -12.38 16.87
N ASP A 304 -29.95 -12.28 15.63
CA ASP A 304 -29.48 -11.25 14.70
C ASP A 304 -30.02 -9.87 15.09
N ARG A 305 -31.33 -9.76 15.37
CA ARG A 305 -31.93 -8.53 15.91
C ARG A 305 -31.28 -8.09 17.22
N TRP A 306 -30.90 -9.04 18.08
CA TRP A 306 -30.17 -8.77 19.32
C TRP A 306 -28.75 -8.26 19.04
N TYR A 307 -28.03 -8.90 18.12
CA TYR A 307 -26.67 -8.51 17.77
C TYR A 307 -26.61 -7.13 17.09
N GLU A 308 -27.60 -6.78 16.27
CA GLU A 308 -27.75 -5.43 15.70
C GLU A 308 -27.99 -4.35 16.77
N ARG A 309 -28.85 -4.63 17.77
CA ARG A 309 -29.04 -3.71 18.92
C ARG A 309 -27.74 -3.52 19.70
N LEU A 310 -27.05 -4.62 19.97
CA LEU A 310 -25.77 -4.65 20.69
C LEU A 310 -24.65 -3.90 19.95
N VAL A 311 -24.51 -4.09 18.64
CA VAL A 311 -23.57 -3.32 17.81
C VAL A 311 -23.91 -1.84 17.86
N ARG A 312 -25.18 -1.46 17.71
CA ARG A 312 -25.62 -0.06 17.72
C ARG A 312 -25.41 0.63 19.06
N ASP A 313 -25.65 -0.07 20.17
CA ASP A 313 -25.34 0.42 21.52
C ASP A 313 -23.84 0.68 21.68
N LEU A 314 -23.00 -0.27 21.27
CA LEU A 314 -21.55 -0.15 21.39
C LEU A 314 -20.94 0.96 20.54
N LEU A 315 -21.39 1.12 19.29
CA LEU A 315 -20.93 2.20 18.39
C LEU A 315 -21.30 3.60 18.93
N ALA A 316 -22.37 3.73 19.71
CA ALA A 316 -22.83 4.99 20.30
C ALA A 316 -22.13 5.35 21.63
N ARG A 317 -21.19 4.55 22.12
CA ARG A 317 -20.41 4.83 23.35
C ARG A 317 -19.14 5.60 23.00
N PRO A 318 -18.73 6.63 23.76
CA PRO A 318 -17.49 7.39 23.51
C PRO A 318 -16.22 6.52 23.38
N ALA A 319 -16.19 5.38 24.08
CA ALA A 319 -15.13 4.38 24.01
C ALA A 319 -14.96 3.72 22.63
N HIS A 320 -15.94 3.82 21.72
CA HIS A 320 -15.82 3.42 20.32
C HIS A 320 -14.80 4.29 19.60
N GLY A 321 -14.96 5.63 19.66
CA GLY A 321 -13.99 6.55 19.08
C GLY A 321 -12.61 6.45 19.75
N GLU A 322 -12.53 6.27 21.07
CA GLU A 322 -11.26 6.01 21.77
C GLU A 322 -10.55 4.75 21.23
N ARG A 323 -11.33 3.67 21.03
CA ARG A 323 -10.84 2.38 20.51
C ARG A 323 -10.36 2.48 19.06
N TYR A 324 -11.15 3.11 18.18
CA TYR A 324 -10.84 3.21 16.75
C TYR A 324 -9.81 4.28 16.42
N ALA A 325 -9.86 5.45 17.08
CA ALA A 325 -8.86 6.50 16.91
C ALA A 325 -7.44 5.99 17.12
N ARG A 326 -7.22 5.14 18.13
CA ARG A 326 -5.91 4.51 18.38
C ARG A 326 -5.34 3.80 17.14
N HIS A 327 -6.18 3.11 16.35
CA HIS A 327 -5.73 2.45 15.12
C HIS A 327 -5.34 3.44 14.02
N TRP A 328 -5.99 4.61 13.96
CA TRP A 328 -5.59 5.69 13.05
C TRP A 328 -4.29 6.36 13.51
N LEU A 329 -4.19 6.68 14.80
CA LEU A 329 -3.03 7.29 15.46
C LEU A 329 -1.75 6.43 15.32
N ASP A 330 -1.89 5.09 15.41
CA ASP A 330 -0.83 4.12 15.11
C ASP A 330 -0.31 4.24 13.65
N VAL A 331 -1.21 4.51 12.69
CA VAL A 331 -0.91 4.65 11.25
C VAL A 331 -0.26 6.00 10.94
N VAL A 332 -0.82 7.10 11.45
CA VAL A 332 -0.32 8.47 11.20
C VAL A 332 0.89 8.86 12.05
N ARG A 333 1.45 7.92 12.83
CA ARG A 333 2.63 8.10 13.68
C ARG A 333 2.46 9.25 14.69
N TYR A 334 1.30 9.26 15.35
CA TYR A 334 1.04 10.16 16.47
C TYR A 334 2.01 9.89 17.63
N ALA A 335 2.52 10.96 18.22
CA ALA A 335 3.25 10.95 19.48
C ALA A 335 3.02 12.29 20.22
N ASP A 336 3.02 12.27 21.55
CA ASP A 336 2.97 13.48 22.38
C ASP A 336 4.33 14.24 22.39
N SER A 337 5.35 13.72 21.69
CA SER A 337 6.71 14.23 21.60
C SER A 337 7.32 14.04 20.21
N ASN A 338 8.47 14.67 19.95
CA ASN A 338 9.13 14.66 18.65
C ASN A 338 9.79 13.32 18.29
N GLY A 339 10.14 12.49 19.28
CA GLY A 339 10.99 11.32 19.07
C GLY A 339 12.39 11.70 18.60
N TYR A 340 13.09 10.72 18.03
CA TYR A 340 14.46 10.85 17.52
C TYR A 340 15.46 11.36 18.58
N GLU A 341 16.57 11.98 18.18
CA GLU A 341 17.64 12.37 19.12
C GLU A 341 17.26 13.49 20.10
N ARG A 342 16.26 14.32 19.75
CA ARG A 342 15.75 15.41 20.60
C ARG A 342 14.25 15.28 20.84
N ASP A 343 13.91 14.29 21.66
CA ASP A 343 12.55 13.92 22.06
C ASP A 343 11.86 14.96 22.98
N ALA A 344 11.69 16.18 22.48
CA ALA A 344 10.94 17.25 23.14
C ALA A 344 9.43 17.00 23.01
N ALA A 345 8.65 17.34 24.05
CA ALA A 345 7.20 17.28 24.00
C ALA A 345 6.64 18.23 22.92
N LYS A 346 5.66 17.78 22.13
CA LYS A 346 4.96 18.58 21.11
C LYS A 346 3.81 19.34 21.80
N PRO A 347 3.85 20.68 21.94
CA PRO A 347 2.76 21.42 22.58
C PRO A 347 1.45 21.27 21.78
N GLU A 348 0.34 21.13 22.50
CA GLU A 348 -1.02 21.07 21.94
C GLU A 348 -1.35 19.95 20.93
N VAL A 349 -0.43 19.04 20.63
CA VAL A 349 -0.66 17.92 19.68
C VAL A 349 -1.80 16.99 20.11
N TRP A 350 -2.08 16.91 21.41
CA TRP A 350 -3.21 16.20 22.01
C TRP A 350 -4.57 16.63 21.44
N ARG A 351 -4.69 17.85 20.89
CA ARG A 351 -5.92 18.32 20.22
C ARG A 351 -6.23 17.49 18.98
N TYR A 352 -5.23 17.13 18.20
CA TYR A 352 -5.40 16.28 17.02
C TYR A 352 -5.87 14.87 17.42
N ARG A 353 -5.30 14.28 18.48
CA ARG A 353 -5.77 13.01 19.05
C ARG A 353 -7.25 13.08 19.41
N ASP A 354 -7.66 14.14 20.10
CA ASP A 354 -9.03 14.30 20.57
C ASP A 354 -10.02 14.63 19.43
N TYR A 355 -9.57 15.32 18.37
CA TYR A 355 -10.29 15.46 17.10
C TYR A 355 -10.54 14.09 16.44
N VAL A 356 -9.51 13.24 16.31
CA VAL A 356 -9.70 11.89 15.73
C VAL A 356 -10.68 11.06 16.57
N ILE A 357 -10.65 11.17 17.91
CA ILE A 357 -11.62 10.51 18.81
C ILE A 357 -13.05 11.04 18.61
N ARG A 358 -13.24 12.34 18.34
CA ARG A 358 -14.55 12.89 17.96
C ARG A 358 -15.01 12.38 16.60
N ALA A 359 -14.17 12.47 15.57
CA ALA A 359 -14.50 12.07 14.20
C ALA A 359 -15.02 10.62 14.10
N PHE A 360 -14.44 9.68 14.85
CA PHE A 360 -14.92 8.28 14.93
C PHE A 360 -16.20 8.08 15.77
N ASN A 361 -16.51 8.97 16.72
CA ASN A 361 -17.76 8.94 17.50
C ASN A 361 -18.92 9.66 16.79
N GLU A 362 -18.61 10.63 15.92
CA GLU A 362 -19.58 11.45 15.18
C GLU A 362 -19.86 10.90 13.77
N ASP A 363 -19.23 9.78 13.39
CA ASP A 363 -19.33 9.09 12.09
C ASP A 363 -19.02 10.02 10.90
N VAL A 364 -17.95 10.82 11.04
CA VAL A 364 -17.51 11.78 10.01
C VAL A 364 -17.16 11.02 8.72
N PRO A 365 -17.75 11.37 7.55
CA PRO A 365 -17.48 10.71 6.28
C PRO A 365 -15.98 10.65 5.97
N PHE A 366 -15.50 9.47 5.56
CA PHE A 366 -14.06 9.23 5.41
C PHE A 366 -13.37 10.18 4.42
N ASP A 367 -14.07 10.62 3.38
CA ASP A 367 -13.60 11.64 2.44
C ASP A 367 -13.46 13.02 3.11
N ARG A 368 -14.43 13.44 3.92
CA ARG A 368 -14.35 14.66 4.73
C ARG A 368 -13.23 14.59 5.76
N PHE A 369 -13.15 13.50 6.52
CA PHE A 369 -12.12 13.25 7.54
C PHE A 369 -10.70 13.31 6.96
N VAL A 370 -10.49 12.79 5.73
CA VAL A 370 -9.19 12.88 5.03
C VAL A 370 -8.93 14.28 4.49
N LEU A 371 -9.95 14.97 3.95
CA LEU A 371 -9.81 16.36 3.46
C LEU A 371 -9.43 17.33 4.60
N GLU A 372 -10.09 17.23 5.76
CA GLU A 372 -9.80 18.06 6.93
C GLU A 372 -8.36 17.89 7.42
N GLN A 373 -7.81 16.67 7.38
CA GLN A 373 -6.43 16.42 7.77
C GLN A 373 -5.40 16.95 6.76
N ILE A 374 -5.75 17.01 5.47
CA ILE A 374 -4.84 17.46 4.41
C ILE A 374 -4.89 18.98 4.23
N ALA A 375 -6.08 19.59 4.32
CA ALA A 375 -6.31 21.00 3.96
C ALA A 375 -7.50 21.63 4.71
N GLY A 376 -7.79 21.19 5.94
CA GLY A 376 -8.91 21.66 6.76
C GLY A 376 -8.92 23.15 7.13
N ASP A 377 -7.81 23.85 6.93
CA ASP A 377 -7.66 25.31 7.03
C ASP A 377 -7.97 26.07 5.73
N GLU A 378 -7.97 25.39 4.58
CA GLU A 378 -8.26 25.92 3.24
C GLU A 378 -9.68 25.55 2.74
N LEU A 379 -10.53 24.97 3.60
CA LEU A 379 -11.92 24.62 3.27
C LEU A 379 -12.83 25.87 3.25
N GLU A 380 -13.78 25.92 2.32
CA GLU A 380 -14.80 27.00 2.24
C GLU A 380 -15.68 27.09 3.51
N ASP A 381 -15.79 25.99 4.26
CA ASP A 381 -16.52 25.85 5.51
C ASP A 381 -15.60 25.52 6.71
N ALA A 382 -14.33 25.95 6.66
CA ALA A 382 -13.34 25.70 7.70
C ALA A 382 -13.77 26.23 9.09
N ASP A 383 -13.51 25.45 10.13
CA ASP A 383 -13.84 25.75 11.52
C ASP A 383 -12.74 25.33 12.51
N GLY A 384 -13.02 25.40 13.81
CA GLY A 384 -12.05 25.07 14.85
C GLY A 384 -11.64 23.59 14.90
N GLU A 385 -12.44 22.66 14.38
CA GLU A 385 -12.10 21.24 14.32
C GLU A 385 -11.33 20.92 13.03
N SER A 386 -11.75 21.47 11.88
CA SER A 386 -10.99 21.29 10.63
C SER A 386 -9.59 21.94 10.69
N MET A 387 -9.44 23.08 11.39
CA MET A 387 -8.14 23.67 11.68
C MET A 387 -7.29 22.89 12.71
N VAL A 388 -7.90 22.01 13.52
CA VAL A 388 -7.17 21.08 14.40
C VAL A 388 -6.76 19.82 13.64
N ALA A 389 -7.57 19.39 12.67
CA ALA A 389 -7.29 18.23 11.82
C ALA A 389 -5.98 18.37 11.01
N THR A 390 -5.66 19.56 10.51
CA THR A 390 -4.38 19.85 9.81
C THR A 390 -3.15 19.75 10.72
N GLY A 391 -3.33 19.60 12.03
CA GLY A 391 -2.31 19.11 12.96
C GLY A 391 -1.68 17.78 12.55
N PHE A 392 -2.33 17.01 11.66
CA PHE A 392 -1.75 15.90 10.91
C PHE A 392 -0.36 16.21 10.32
N HIS A 393 -0.16 17.39 9.75
CA HIS A 393 1.13 17.82 9.16
C HIS A 393 2.23 18.11 10.20
N ARG A 394 1.95 18.01 11.50
CA ARG A 394 2.91 18.18 12.61
C ARG A 394 3.24 16.87 13.34
N LEU A 395 2.66 15.76 12.89
CA LEU A 395 2.95 14.41 13.37
C LEU A 395 4.29 13.90 12.81
N GLY A 396 4.80 12.80 13.38
CA GLY A 396 6.12 12.28 13.03
C GLY A 396 7.29 13.11 13.59
N PRO A 397 8.53 12.75 13.21
CA PRO A 397 9.74 13.38 13.75
C PRO A 397 9.85 14.84 13.31
N TRP A 398 10.21 15.70 14.26
CA TRP A 398 10.64 17.06 13.96
C TRP A 398 12.17 17.10 14.02
N ASP A 399 12.79 17.44 12.91
CA ASP A 399 14.24 17.66 12.83
C ASP A 399 14.56 19.07 13.34
N ASP A 400 15.32 19.16 14.44
CA ASP A 400 15.87 20.40 14.99
C ASP A 400 17.41 20.41 14.99
N GLU A 401 18.04 19.55 14.18
CA GLU A 401 19.48 19.59 13.98
C GLU A 401 19.88 20.93 13.33
N PRO A 402 20.85 21.67 13.91
CA PRO A 402 21.47 22.77 13.18
C PRO A 402 22.23 22.15 12.01
N ALA A 403 21.85 22.50 10.78
CA ALA A 403 22.55 22.01 9.59
C ALA A 403 24.06 22.31 9.70
N ASP A 404 24.90 21.27 9.59
CA ASP A 404 26.35 21.39 9.63
C ASP A 404 26.84 22.19 8.41
N PHE A 405 27.23 23.45 8.66
CA PHE A 405 27.72 24.43 7.68
C PHE A 405 29.23 24.71 7.85
#